data_AF-A0A1I5WKR9-F1
#
_entry.id   AF-A0A1I5WKR9-F1
#
_cell.length_a   1.000
_cell.length_b   1.000
_cell.length_c   1.000
_cell.angle_alpha   90.00
_cell.angle_beta   90.00
_cell.angle_gamma   90.00
#
_symmetry.space_group_name_H-M   'P 1'
#
loop_
_entity.id
_entity.type
_entity.pdbx_description
1 polymer ?
#
loop_
_entity_poly.entity_id
_entity_poly.type
_entity_poly.pdbx_seq_one_letter_code
_entity_poly.pdbx_strand_id
1 'polypeptide(L)'
;MQRQKGFTLIELVVVIVILGVLAAVALPRFMNATDDAHTSAVQGTGGALAAGVALVRSQWELNRVKGIATPNLNVTGFGANDVDVNGNGWPISAVSDSAANPNAARCVEVWNAVLQGSAPSVATNTTADYQASVVTAGECTFTYRLDGRAAASTTPLRTIVYSTATGAVTTSAN
;
A
#
# COMPACT_ATOMS: atom_id res chain seq x y z
N MET A 1 10.03 54.01 -35.96
CA MET A 1 10.85 52.99 -35.26
C MET A 1 10.49 53.03 -33.78
N GLN A 2 9.73 52.06 -33.28
CA GLN A 2 9.48 51.92 -31.84
C GLN A 2 10.77 51.46 -31.16
N ARG A 3 11.26 52.21 -30.17
CA ARG A 3 12.38 51.80 -29.32
C ARG A 3 11.93 50.60 -28.48
N GLN A 4 12.43 49.40 -28.78
CA GLN A 4 12.35 48.28 -27.84
C GLN A 4 13.14 48.66 -26.58
N LYS A 5 12.44 48.84 -25.46
CA LYS A 5 13.07 48.93 -24.15
C LYS A 5 13.56 47.52 -23.79
N GLY A 6 14.86 47.32 -23.80
CA GLY A 6 15.47 46.09 -23.29
C GLY A 6 15.30 45.98 -21.78
N PHE A 7 15.22 44.75 -21.27
CA PHE A 7 15.20 44.45 -19.84
C PHE A 7 16.50 44.93 -19.18
N THR A 8 16.42 45.50 -17.98
CA THR A 8 17.62 45.93 -17.26
C THR A 8 18.25 44.76 -16.49
N LEU A 9 19.59 44.77 -16.34
CA LEU A 9 20.30 43.77 -15.53
C LEU A 9 19.80 43.76 -14.07
N ILE A 10 19.46 44.94 -13.53
CA ILE A 10 18.98 45.05 -12.14
C ILE A 10 17.60 44.41 -11.96
N GLU A 11 16.69 44.53 -12.93
CA GLU A 11 15.39 43.84 -12.87
C GLU A 11 15.57 42.33 -12.82
N LEU A 12 16.46 41.78 -13.66
CA LEU A 12 16.75 40.35 -13.65
C LEU A 12 17.31 39.89 -12.29
N VAL A 13 18.23 40.67 -11.70
CA VAL A 13 18.86 40.35 -10.41
C VAL A 13 17.85 40.39 -9.27
N VAL A 14 16.95 41.38 -9.24
CA VAL A 14 15.91 41.47 -8.20
C VAL A 14 14.95 40.27 -8.30
N VAL A 15 14.58 39.84 -9.50
CA VAL A 15 13.68 38.68 -9.69
C VAL A 15 14.32 37.40 -9.14
N ILE A 16 15.57 37.11 -9.45
CA ILE A 16 16.23 35.89 -8.95
C ILE A 16 16.39 35.91 -7.43
N VAL A 17 16.62 37.08 -6.83
CA VAL A 17 16.71 37.24 -5.37
C VAL A 17 15.36 36.95 -4.72
N ILE A 18 14.27 37.49 -5.25
CA ILE A 18 12.91 37.22 -4.73
C ILE A 18 12.57 35.73 -4.88
N LEU A 19 12.83 35.13 -6.04
CA LEU A 19 12.62 33.68 -6.24
C LEU A 19 13.47 32.84 -5.30
N GLY A 20 14.71 33.26 -5.00
CA GLY A 20 15.59 32.59 -4.05
C GLY A 20 15.03 32.57 -2.63
N VAL A 21 14.51 33.71 -2.14
CA VAL A 21 13.90 33.79 -0.81
C VAL A 21 12.62 32.95 -0.73
N LEU A 22 11.77 33.02 -1.76
CA LEU A 22 10.55 32.21 -1.83
C LEU A 22 10.86 30.70 -1.85
N ALA A 23 11.87 30.28 -2.60
CA ALA A 23 12.30 28.88 -2.66
C ALA A 23 12.82 28.39 -1.31
N ALA A 24 13.63 29.20 -0.61
CA ALA A 24 14.20 28.83 0.68
C ALA A 24 13.15 28.53 1.76
N VAL A 25 12.01 29.24 1.75
CA VAL A 25 10.92 29.01 2.72
C VAL A 25 9.90 27.97 2.25
N ALA A 26 9.68 27.85 0.93
CA ALA A 26 8.67 26.94 0.39
C ALA A 26 9.17 25.48 0.32
N LEU A 27 10.44 25.26 -0.01
CA LEU A 27 10.98 23.92 -0.23
C LEU A 27 10.87 23.00 1.02
N PRO A 28 11.24 23.44 2.24
CA PRO A 28 11.11 22.58 3.44
C PRO A 28 9.66 22.20 3.74
N ARG A 29 8.72 23.15 3.55
CA ARG A 29 7.30 22.90 3.78
C ARG A 29 6.73 21.92 2.77
N PHE A 30 7.14 22.04 1.50
CA PHE A 30 6.71 21.13 0.44
C PHE A 30 7.19 19.70 0.71
N MET A 31 8.45 19.50 1.13
CA MET A 31 8.98 18.19 1.49
C MET A 31 8.23 17.53 2.65
N ASN A 32 7.92 18.28 3.72
CA ASN A 32 7.14 17.75 4.84
C ASN A 32 5.72 17.35 4.39
N ALA A 33 5.06 18.19 3.59
CA ALA A 33 3.73 17.88 3.08
C ALA A 33 3.72 16.64 2.19
N THR A 34 4.77 16.41 1.38
CA THR A 34 4.92 15.19 0.59
C THR A 34 5.13 13.96 1.49
N ASP A 35 5.95 14.06 2.53
CA ASP A 35 6.18 12.95 3.47
C ASP A 35 4.90 12.60 4.25
N ASP A 36 4.15 13.59 4.73
CA ASP A 36 2.84 13.41 5.37
C ASP A 36 1.81 12.77 4.42
N ALA A 37 1.85 13.14 3.13
CA ALA A 37 0.99 12.54 2.12
C ALA A 37 1.30 11.06 1.91
N HIS A 38 2.58 10.67 1.85
CA HIS A 38 2.99 9.27 1.79
C HIS A 38 2.56 8.49 3.03
N THR A 39 2.78 9.04 4.23
CA THR A 39 2.33 8.44 5.50
C THR A 39 0.82 8.21 5.49
N SER A 40 0.04 9.22 5.09
CA SER A 40 -1.43 9.13 5.02
C SER A 40 -1.90 8.09 4.01
N ALA A 41 -1.25 8.00 2.85
CA ALA A 41 -1.58 7.00 1.82
C ALA A 41 -1.37 5.56 2.33
N VAL A 42 -0.26 5.31 3.05
CA VAL A 42 0.04 4.00 3.63
C VAL A 42 -0.95 3.63 4.72
N GLN A 43 -1.27 4.57 5.61
CA GLN A 43 -2.28 4.35 6.65
C GLN A 43 -3.67 4.06 6.06
N GLY A 44 -4.09 4.84 5.06
CA GLY A 44 -5.36 4.63 4.37
C GLY A 44 -5.43 3.27 3.67
N THR A 45 -4.35 2.87 3.01
CA THR A 45 -4.28 1.55 2.34
C THR A 45 -4.31 0.41 3.35
N GLY A 46 -3.58 0.53 4.47
CA GLY A 46 -3.60 -0.48 5.53
C GLY A 46 -4.97 -0.59 6.20
N GLY A 47 -5.66 0.52 6.41
CA GLY A 47 -7.05 0.52 6.91
C GLY A 47 -8.01 -0.15 5.93
N ALA A 48 -7.86 0.09 4.63
CA ALA A 48 -8.65 -0.58 3.60
C ALA A 48 -8.40 -2.09 3.56
N LEU A 49 -7.14 -2.51 3.70
CA LEU A 49 -6.78 -3.93 3.78
C LEU A 49 -7.39 -4.60 5.02
N ALA A 50 -7.30 -3.94 6.18
CA ALA A 50 -7.90 -4.42 7.43
C ALA A 50 -9.42 -4.62 7.28
N ALA A 51 -10.11 -3.65 6.69
CA ALA A 51 -11.55 -3.73 6.42
C ALA A 51 -11.88 -4.88 5.45
N GLY A 52 -11.13 -5.00 4.35
CA GLY A 52 -11.33 -6.06 3.36
C GLY A 52 -11.13 -7.46 3.94
N VAL A 53 -10.06 -7.67 4.72
CA VAL A 53 -9.79 -8.94 5.41
C VAL A 53 -10.94 -9.31 6.36
N ALA A 54 -11.46 -8.34 7.11
CA ALA A 54 -12.60 -8.56 8.00
C ALA A 54 -13.89 -8.91 7.25
N LEU A 55 -14.12 -8.31 6.08
CA LEU A 55 -15.25 -8.65 5.21
C LEU A 55 -15.14 -10.08 4.66
N VAL A 56 -13.95 -10.51 4.22
CA VAL A 56 -13.73 -11.91 3.80
C VAL A 56 -14.08 -12.86 4.93
N ARG A 57 -13.56 -12.62 6.14
CA ARG A 57 -13.84 -13.47 7.30
C ARG A 57 -15.35 -13.53 7.61
N SER A 58 -16.03 -12.40 7.53
CA SER A 58 -17.48 -12.33 7.75
C SER A 58 -18.24 -13.18 6.73
N GLN A 59 -17.85 -13.11 5.45
CA GLN A 59 -18.44 -13.92 4.40
C GLN A 59 -18.13 -15.42 4.59
N TRP A 60 -16.92 -15.77 4.99
CA TRP A 60 -16.54 -17.15 5.32
C TRP A 60 -17.42 -17.73 6.43
N GLU A 61 -17.67 -16.99 7.51
CA GLU A 61 -18.55 -17.45 8.59
C GLU A 61 -19.97 -17.72 8.10
N LEU A 62 -20.51 -16.85 7.23
CA LEU A 62 -21.82 -17.07 6.62
C LEU A 62 -21.84 -18.36 5.78
N ASN A 63 -20.80 -18.58 4.97
CA ASN A 63 -20.68 -19.78 4.14
C ASN A 63 -20.58 -21.05 4.99
N ARG A 64 -19.82 -20.99 6.09
CA ARG A 64 -19.68 -22.09 7.06
C ARG A 64 -21.01 -22.44 7.72
N VAL A 65 -21.76 -21.44 8.19
CA VAL A 65 -23.08 -21.65 8.82
C VAL A 65 -24.12 -22.15 7.83
N LYS A 66 -24.04 -21.74 6.56
CA LYS A 66 -24.90 -22.26 5.48
C LYS A 66 -24.59 -23.69 5.04
N GLY A 67 -23.52 -24.29 5.57
CA GLY A 67 -23.14 -25.66 5.24
C GLY A 67 -22.52 -25.82 3.84
N ILE A 68 -21.86 -24.78 3.31
CA ILE A 68 -21.04 -24.93 2.09
C ILE A 68 -19.95 -25.96 2.37
N ALA A 69 -19.77 -26.94 1.48
CA ALA A 69 -18.89 -28.10 1.69
C ALA A 69 -17.41 -27.71 1.85
N THR A 70 -16.97 -26.65 1.16
CA THR A 70 -15.59 -26.15 1.18
C THR A 70 -15.58 -24.65 1.46
N PRO A 71 -15.97 -24.19 2.66
CA PRO A 71 -16.13 -22.76 2.92
C PRO A 71 -14.77 -22.03 2.86
N ASN A 72 -13.67 -22.75 3.04
CA ASN A 72 -12.30 -22.26 3.03
C ASN A 72 -11.70 -22.03 1.63
N LEU A 73 -12.28 -22.65 0.62
CA LEU A 73 -11.85 -22.50 -0.77
C LEU A 73 -12.83 -21.59 -1.47
N ASN A 74 -12.32 -20.62 -2.23
CA ASN A 74 -13.16 -19.77 -3.09
C ASN A 74 -14.36 -19.16 -2.33
N VAL A 75 -14.07 -18.37 -1.29
CA VAL A 75 -15.09 -17.77 -0.40
C VAL A 75 -16.18 -17.09 -1.23
N THR A 76 -17.31 -17.78 -1.35
CA THR A 76 -18.42 -17.36 -2.22
C THR A 76 -19.10 -16.14 -1.61
N GLY A 77 -19.41 -15.14 -2.43
CA GLY A 77 -20.03 -13.88 -2.03
C GLY A 77 -19.05 -12.75 -1.71
N PHE A 78 -17.74 -12.96 -1.91
CA PHE A 78 -16.72 -11.91 -1.78
C PHE A 78 -15.86 -11.84 -3.05
N GLY A 79 -15.61 -10.63 -3.53
CA GLY A 79 -14.76 -10.37 -4.68
C GLY A 79 -15.11 -11.20 -5.91
N ALA A 80 -14.11 -11.82 -6.53
CA ALA A 80 -14.30 -12.71 -7.68
C ALA A 80 -14.69 -14.15 -7.27
N ASN A 81 -14.95 -14.41 -5.99
CA ASN A 81 -15.19 -15.74 -5.41
C ASN A 81 -13.98 -16.68 -5.54
N ASP A 82 -12.78 -16.15 -5.44
CA ASP A 82 -11.51 -16.87 -5.61
C ASP A 82 -10.62 -16.83 -4.35
N VAL A 83 -10.99 -16.02 -3.35
CA VAL A 83 -10.22 -15.90 -2.10
C VAL A 83 -10.29 -17.19 -1.29
N ASP A 84 -9.13 -17.77 -1.01
CA ASP A 84 -8.98 -18.88 -0.08
C ASP A 84 -8.62 -18.36 1.32
N VAL A 85 -9.09 -19.06 2.34
CA VAL A 85 -8.87 -18.72 3.73
C VAL A 85 -8.35 -19.90 4.55
N ASN A 86 -7.58 -19.60 5.59
CA ASN A 86 -7.17 -20.61 6.56
C ASN A 86 -8.35 -21.13 7.41
N GLY A 87 -8.07 -22.08 8.31
CA GLY A 87 -9.08 -22.67 9.21
C GLY A 87 -9.85 -21.66 10.08
N ASN A 88 -9.35 -20.44 10.23
CA ASN A 88 -9.96 -19.36 11.03
C ASN A 88 -10.69 -18.31 10.17
N GLY A 89 -10.76 -18.51 8.85
CA GLY A 89 -11.44 -17.60 7.92
C GLY A 89 -10.60 -16.42 7.46
N TRP A 90 -9.28 -16.44 7.65
CA TRP A 90 -8.39 -15.36 7.23
C TRP A 90 -7.78 -15.62 5.83
N PRO A 91 -7.81 -14.63 4.92
CA PRO A 91 -7.24 -14.74 3.57
C PRO A 91 -5.80 -15.23 3.54
N ILE A 92 -5.51 -16.19 2.65
CA ILE A 92 -4.17 -16.75 2.44
C ILE A 92 -3.74 -16.80 0.97
N SER A 93 -4.68 -16.87 0.03
CA SER A 93 -4.41 -16.91 -1.41
C SER A 93 -5.66 -16.59 -2.23
N ALA A 94 -5.51 -16.52 -3.55
CA ALA A 94 -6.64 -16.44 -4.47
C ALA A 94 -6.49 -17.39 -5.68
N VAL A 95 -6.07 -18.63 -5.44
CA VAL A 95 -5.76 -19.62 -6.51
C VAL A 95 -6.29 -21.03 -6.21
N SER A 96 -7.33 -21.15 -5.39
CA SER A 96 -7.94 -22.42 -5.00
C SER A 96 -6.97 -23.41 -4.34
N ASP A 97 -6.09 -22.91 -3.46
CA ASP A 97 -5.06 -23.70 -2.77
C ASP A 97 -4.89 -23.21 -1.33
N SER A 98 -5.72 -23.74 -0.43
CA SER A 98 -5.77 -23.35 0.98
C SER A 98 -4.70 -23.99 1.87
N ALA A 99 -3.75 -24.74 1.30
CA ALA A 99 -2.78 -25.54 2.07
C ALA A 99 -1.37 -24.92 2.14
N ALA A 100 -1.11 -23.82 1.42
CA ALA A 100 0.20 -23.20 1.36
C ALA A 100 0.37 -22.07 2.39
N ASN A 101 1.51 -22.05 3.09
CA ASN A 101 1.96 -20.89 3.87
C ASN A 101 2.06 -19.66 2.94
N PRO A 102 1.81 -18.43 3.43
CA PRO A 102 1.97 -17.24 2.63
C PRO A 102 3.42 -17.15 2.14
N ASN A 103 3.57 -16.91 0.83
CA ASN A 103 4.81 -16.47 0.21
C ASN A 103 4.55 -15.12 -0.47
N ALA A 104 5.59 -14.46 -0.99
CA ALA A 104 5.45 -13.13 -1.58
C ALA A 104 4.40 -13.07 -2.73
N ALA A 105 4.29 -14.13 -3.55
CA ALA A 105 3.29 -14.18 -4.62
C ALA A 105 1.86 -14.32 -4.07
N ARG A 106 1.66 -15.16 -3.05
CA ARG A 106 0.35 -15.29 -2.38
C ARG A 106 -0.06 -14.01 -1.65
N CYS A 107 0.90 -13.25 -1.12
CA CYS A 107 0.62 -11.92 -0.57
C CYS A 107 0.12 -10.93 -1.64
N VAL A 108 0.67 -10.99 -2.86
CA VAL A 108 0.16 -10.22 -4.01
C VAL A 108 -1.27 -10.64 -4.37
N GLU A 109 -1.54 -11.94 -4.39
CA GLU A 109 -2.89 -12.46 -4.66
C GLU A 109 -3.90 -11.97 -3.61
N VAL A 110 -3.58 -12.13 -2.31
CA VAL A 110 -4.43 -11.65 -1.21
C VAL A 110 -4.68 -10.15 -1.33
N TRP A 111 -3.64 -9.36 -1.60
CA TRP A 111 -3.79 -7.91 -1.77
C TRP A 111 -4.80 -7.56 -2.88
N ASN A 112 -4.61 -8.14 -4.07
CA ASN A 112 -5.46 -7.86 -5.23
C ASN A 112 -6.89 -8.38 -5.04
N ALA A 113 -7.04 -9.54 -4.42
CA ALA A 113 -8.35 -10.15 -4.21
C ALA A 113 -9.11 -9.50 -3.04
N VAL A 114 -8.43 -8.97 -2.02
CA VAL A 114 -9.08 -8.31 -0.88
C VAL A 114 -9.41 -6.85 -1.18
N LEU A 115 -8.51 -6.11 -1.83
CA LEU A 115 -8.71 -4.70 -2.17
C LEU A 115 -9.50 -4.58 -3.49
N GLN A 116 -10.82 -4.71 -3.39
CA GLN A 116 -11.76 -4.75 -4.53
C GLN A 116 -11.96 -3.42 -5.30
N GLY A 117 -11.31 -2.32 -4.89
CA GLY A 117 -11.47 -1.01 -5.54
C GLY A 117 -10.21 -0.15 -5.43
N SER A 118 -9.72 0.33 -6.57
CA SER A 118 -8.57 1.26 -6.68
C SER A 118 -7.36 0.88 -5.82
N ALA A 119 -7.08 -0.42 -5.71
CA ALA A 119 -5.92 -0.90 -4.97
C ALA A 119 -4.64 -0.33 -5.59
N PRO A 120 -3.71 0.21 -4.78
CA PRO A 120 -2.36 0.50 -5.25
C PRO A 120 -1.73 -0.77 -5.84
N SER A 121 -0.89 -0.60 -6.85
CA SER A 121 -0.22 -1.72 -7.48
C SER A 121 0.71 -2.43 -6.48
N VAL A 122 0.77 -3.76 -6.57
CA VAL A 122 1.66 -4.58 -5.73
C VAL A 122 2.40 -5.60 -6.59
N ALA A 123 3.66 -5.84 -6.24
CA ALA A 123 4.49 -6.86 -6.89
C ALA A 123 5.45 -7.50 -5.88
N THR A 124 6.12 -8.58 -6.25
CA THR A 124 7.19 -9.19 -5.43
C THR A 124 8.55 -8.49 -5.59
N ASN A 125 8.66 -7.61 -6.59
CA ASN A 125 9.83 -6.79 -6.88
C ASN A 125 9.56 -5.31 -6.47
N THR A 126 10.42 -4.39 -6.90
CA THR A 126 10.33 -2.96 -6.54
C THR A 126 9.66 -2.09 -7.62
N THR A 127 8.97 -2.67 -8.60
CA THR A 127 8.41 -1.91 -9.74
C THR A 127 6.98 -1.41 -9.52
N ALA A 128 6.33 -1.82 -8.44
CA ALA A 128 4.97 -1.43 -8.07
C ALA A 128 4.97 -0.48 -6.86
N ASP A 129 3.82 0.11 -6.55
CA ASP A 129 3.66 1.04 -5.42
C ASP A 129 3.99 0.38 -4.08
N TYR A 130 3.65 -0.90 -3.96
CA TYR A 130 4.03 -1.76 -2.85
C TYR A 130 4.82 -2.98 -3.32
N GLN A 131 5.85 -3.35 -2.55
CA GLN A 131 6.51 -4.63 -2.66
C GLN A 131 6.00 -5.59 -1.59
N ALA A 132 5.46 -6.73 -2.01
CA ALA A 132 5.11 -7.85 -1.15
C ALA A 132 6.34 -8.72 -0.84
N SER A 133 6.47 -9.11 0.42
CA SER A 133 7.50 -10.01 0.92
C SER A 133 6.98 -10.77 2.14
N VAL A 134 7.69 -11.84 2.53
CA VAL A 134 7.42 -12.59 3.76
C VAL A 134 8.71 -12.59 4.56
N VAL A 135 8.77 -11.74 5.58
CA VAL A 135 9.94 -11.62 6.47
C VAL A 135 9.79 -12.58 7.65
N THR A 136 8.57 -12.66 8.19
CA THR A 136 8.16 -13.58 9.24
C THR A 136 7.19 -14.59 8.65
N ALA A 137 7.35 -15.88 8.98
CA ALA A 137 6.43 -16.91 8.52
C ALA A 137 4.99 -16.61 8.97
N GLY A 138 4.04 -16.66 8.03
CA GLY A 138 2.64 -16.34 8.31
C GLY A 138 2.29 -14.85 8.20
N GLU A 139 3.24 -13.98 7.83
CA GLU A 139 3.01 -12.55 7.67
C GLU A 139 3.33 -12.06 6.26
N CYS A 140 2.36 -11.38 5.64
CA CYS A 140 2.56 -10.63 4.42
C CYS A 140 3.02 -9.20 4.75
N THR A 141 4.24 -8.86 4.37
CA THR A 141 4.80 -7.51 4.54
C THR A 141 4.77 -6.77 3.21
N PHE A 142 3.97 -5.71 3.14
CA PHE A 142 3.86 -4.80 2.00
C PHE A 142 4.66 -3.54 2.28
N THR A 143 5.78 -3.36 1.58
CA THR A 143 6.66 -2.19 1.72
C THR A 143 6.30 -1.15 0.68
N TYR A 144 6.02 0.08 1.09
CA TYR A 144 5.75 1.20 0.19
C TYR A 144 7.01 1.64 -0.56
N ARG A 145 6.89 1.96 -1.85
CA ARG A 145 8.05 2.24 -2.74
C ARG A 145 8.06 3.61 -3.39
N LEU A 146 6.98 4.38 -3.33
CA LEU A 146 6.88 5.68 -4.02
C LEU A 146 7.61 6.82 -3.32
N ASP A 147 8.08 6.63 -2.09
CA ASP A 147 8.81 7.65 -1.31
C ASP A 147 10.32 7.62 -1.53
N GLY A 148 10.81 6.78 -2.43
CA GLY A 148 12.24 6.64 -2.75
C GLY A 148 13.09 6.05 -1.63
N ARG A 149 12.48 5.53 -0.56
CA ARG A 149 13.23 4.93 0.57
C ARG A 149 13.77 3.54 0.17
N ALA A 150 15.10 3.42 0.10
CA ALA A 150 15.78 2.15 -0.12
C ALA A 150 15.99 1.39 1.20
N ALA A 151 16.05 0.05 1.14
CA ALA A 151 16.22 -0.80 2.34
C ALA A 151 17.55 -0.60 3.11
N ALA A 152 18.54 0.05 2.49
CA ALA A 152 19.82 0.41 3.11
C ALA A 152 19.85 1.84 3.69
N SER A 153 18.71 2.56 3.68
CA SER A 153 18.59 3.89 4.28
C SER A 153 18.51 3.82 5.80
N THR A 154 19.05 4.81 6.50
CA THR A 154 18.84 5.02 7.94
C THR A 154 17.40 5.43 8.27
N THR A 155 16.61 5.79 7.26
CA THR A 155 15.19 6.12 7.40
C THR A 155 14.35 4.84 7.38
N PRO A 156 13.46 4.61 8.36
CA PRO A 156 12.62 3.43 8.40
C PRO A 156 11.71 3.34 7.17
N LEU A 157 11.51 2.12 6.67
CA LEU A 157 10.60 1.86 5.57
C LEU A 157 9.15 1.93 6.06
N ARG A 158 8.26 2.44 5.20
CA ARG A 158 6.83 2.38 5.45
C ARG A 158 6.28 1.02 5.05
N THR A 159 5.61 0.35 5.97
CA THR A 159 5.12 -1.02 5.77
C THR A 159 3.69 -1.21 6.26
N ILE A 160 3.00 -2.13 5.61
CA ILE A 160 1.75 -2.73 6.08
C ILE A 160 2.04 -4.21 6.29
N VAL A 161 1.78 -4.73 7.48
CA VAL A 161 1.97 -6.15 7.80
C VAL A 161 0.62 -6.78 8.07
N TYR A 162 0.31 -7.84 7.31
CA TYR A 162 -0.91 -8.62 7.48
C TYR A 162 -0.56 -10.02 7.98
N SER A 163 -1.10 -10.39 9.15
CA SER A 163 -0.95 -11.72 9.74
C SER A 163 -2.04 -12.65 9.25
N THR A 164 -1.68 -13.68 8.46
CA THR A 164 -2.66 -14.66 7.98
C THR A 164 -3.20 -15.53 9.10
N ALA A 165 -2.48 -15.67 10.22
CA ALA A 165 -2.94 -16.46 11.37
C ALA A 165 -4.07 -15.77 12.15
N THR A 166 -3.99 -14.45 12.31
CA THR A 166 -4.84 -13.68 13.23
C THR A 166 -5.77 -12.69 12.54
N GLY A 167 -5.57 -12.41 11.26
CA GLY A 167 -6.31 -11.35 10.56
C GLY A 167 -5.80 -9.94 10.84
N ALA A 168 -4.81 -9.79 11.73
CA ALA A 168 -4.33 -8.48 12.16
C ALA A 168 -3.59 -7.78 11.01
N VAL A 169 -3.90 -6.49 10.83
CA VAL A 169 -3.19 -5.59 9.92
C VAL A 169 -2.57 -4.47 10.75
N THR A 170 -1.25 -4.33 10.66
CA THR A 170 -0.50 -3.27 11.32
C THR A 170 0.19 -2.39 10.29
N THR A 171 0.25 -1.09 10.55
CA THR A 171 0.88 -0.12 9.65
C THR A 171 2.00 0.61 10.37
N SER A 172 3.20 0.57 9.81
CA SER A 172 4.34 1.40 10.23
C SER A 172 4.57 2.44 9.15
N ALA A 173 4.27 3.71 9.42
CA ALA A 173 4.29 4.76 8.39
C ALA A 173 5.24 5.93 8.71
N ASN A 174 5.99 5.86 9.82
CA ASN A 174 6.91 6.90 10.30
C ASN A 174 8.36 6.42 10.23
#